data_AF-S4NQY8-F1
#
_entry.id   AF-S4NQY8-F1
#
_cell.length_a   1.000
_cell.length_b   1.000
_cell.length_c   1.000
_cell.angle_alpha   90.00
_cell.angle_beta   90.00
_cell.angle_gamma   90.00
#
_symmetry.space_group_name_H-M   'P 1'
#
loop_
_entity.id
_entity.type
_entity.pdbx_description
1 polymer ?
#
loop_
_entity_poly.entity_id
_entity_poly.type
_entity_poly.pdbx_seq_one_letter_code
_entity_poly.pdbx_strand_id
1 'polypeptide(L)' 'YKEAKNGKYLRYLHDDTRTLFETFRRGVKESNNGNCLGWREGPNKPYVWQTYNETLLRAKNFGSGLIC' A
#
# COMPACT_ATOMS: atom_id res chain seq x y z
N TYR A 1 6.61 -9.01 -18.42
CA TYR A 1 7.29 -7.70 -18.51
C TYR A 1 8.35 -7.71 -19.64
N LYS A 2 7.96 -8.04 -20.88
CA LYS A 2 8.88 -8.07 -22.04
C LYS A 2 8.91 -6.74 -22.81
N GLU A 3 7.88 -5.91 -22.67
CA GLU A 3 7.70 -4.67 -23.44
C GLU A 3 8.45 -3.45 -22.88
N ALA A 4 8.87 -3.47 -21.61
CA ALA A 4 9.67 -2.40 -21.02
C ALA A 4 11.05 -2.24 -21.66
N LYS A 5 11.58 -3.33 -22.26
CA LYS A 5 12.82 -3.28 -23.06
C LYS A 5 12.68 -2.49 -24.37
N ASN A 6 11.46 -2.24 -24.84
CA ASN A 6 11.16 -1.47 -26.06
C ASN A 6 10.77 -0.01 -25.77
N GLY A 7 11.08 0.52 -24.58
CA GLY A 7 10.79 1.92 -24.23
C GLY A 7 9.33 2.21 -23.86
N LYS A 8 8.45 1.20 -23.82
CA LYS A 8 7.09 1.35 -23.27
C LYS A 8 7.11 1.14 -21.76
N TYR A 9 7.14 2.23 -21.01
CA TYR A 9 6.98 2.22 -19.56
C TYR A 9 5.50 2.20 -19.17
N LEU A 10 5.15 1.35 -18.20
CA LEU A 10 3.83 1.35 -17.58
C LEU A 10 3.72 2.57 -16.65
N ARG A 11 2.74 3.43 -16.90
CA ARG A 11 2.44 4.59 -16.03
C ARG A 11 1.61 4.20 -14.82
N TYR A 12 0.72 3.23 -14.97
CA TYR A 12 -0.14 2.68 -13.93
C TYR A 12 -0.55 1.25 -14.32
N LEU A 13 -0.86 0.42 -13.33
CA LEU A 13 -1.30 -0.96 -13.56
C LEU A 13 -2.81 -1.04 -13.83
N HIS A 14 -3.58 -0.13 -13.24
CA HIS A 14 -5.02 -0.04 -13.39
C HIS A 14 -5.43 1.40 -13.67
N ASP A 15 -6.42 1.60 -14.54
CA ASP A 15 -6.86 2.93 -14.96
C ASP A 15 -7.38 3.80 -13.79
N ASP A 16 -7.89 3.14 -12.73
CA ASP A 16 -8.39 3.74 -11.49
C ASP A 16 -7.30 3.97 -10.42
N THR A 17 -6.06 3.56 -10.67
CA THR A 17 -4.92 3.74 -9.76
C THR A 17 -3.85 4.62 -10.40
N ARG A 18 -4.10 5.92 -10.45
CA ARG A 18 -3.14 6.90 -11.01
C ARG A 18 -2.23 7.50 -9.95
N THR A 19 -2.62 7.39 -8.69
CA THR A 19 -1.84 7.82 -7.54
C THR A 19 -1.46 6.65 -6.63
N LEU A 20 -0.39 6.82 -5.86
CA LEU A 20 -0.02 5.86 -4.81
C LEU A 20 -1.15 5.67 -3.79
N PHE A 21 -1.90 6.74 -3.51
CA PHE A 21 -3.05 6.69 -2.61
C PHE A 21 -4.19 5.80 -3.15
N GLU A 22 -4.55 5.94 -4.42
CA GLU A 22 -5.56 5.10 -5.07
C GLU A 22 -5.11 3.64 -5.15
N THR A 23 -3.84 3.41 -5.47
CA THR A 23 -3.23 2.07 -5.50
C THR A 23 -3.40 1.37 -4.14
N PHE A 24 -3.08 2.07 -3.06
CA PHE A 24 -3.24 1.54 -1.70
C PHE A 24 -4.71 1.23 -1.36
N ARG A 25 -5.64 2.13 -1.68
CA ARG A 25 -7.08 1.92 -1.41
C ARG A 25 -7.65 0.76 -2.21
N ARG A 26 -7.19 0.55 -3.44
CA ARG A 26 -7.55 -0.62 -4.23
C ARG A 26 -7.00 -1.90 -3.59
N GLY A 27 -5.74 -1.88 -3.13
CA GLY A 27 -5.16 -2.97 -2.35
C GLY A 27 -5.99 -3.35 -1.12
N VAL A 28 -6.52 -2.37 -0.39
CA VAL A 28 -7.40 -2.63 0.76
C VAL A 28 -8.67 -3.40 0.36
N LYS A 29 -9.29 -3.07 -0.79
CA LYS A 29 -10.50 -3.75 -1.28
C LYS A 29 -10.21 -5.18 -1.73
N GLU A 30 -9.13 -5.38 -2.46
CA GLU A 30 -8.77 -6.70 -3.04
C GLU A 30 -8.20 -7.67 -1.99
N SER A 31 -7.55 -7.16 -0.95
CA SER A 31 -6.77 -8.00 -0.02
C SER A 31 -7.60 -8.65 1.10
N ASN A 32 -8.92 -8.45 1.14
CA ASN A 32 -9.82 -9.00 2.17
C ASN A 32 -9.27 -8.84 3.61
N ASN A 33 -8.75 -7.65 3.93
CA ASN A 33 -8.11 -7.33 5.21
C ASN A 33 -6.87 -8.19 5.58
N GLY A 34 -6.13 -8.70 4.60
CA GLY A 34 -4.87 -9.42 4.82
C GLY A 34 -3.73 -8.56 5.41
N ASN A 35 -2.57 -9.19 5.58
CA ASN A 35 -1.36 -8.53 6.08
C ASN A 35 -0.86 -7.48 5.08
N CYS A 36 -0.63 -6.26 5.56
CA CYS A 36 -0.21 -5.10 4.76
C CYS A 36 1.21 -4.64 5.12
N LEU A 37 1.45 -4.33 6.39
CA LEU A 37 2.76 -3.84 6.86
C LEU A 37 3.35 -4.79 7.89
N GLY A 38 4.55 -5.27 7.63
CA GLY A 38 5.32 -6.08 8.55
C GLY A 38 6.41 -5.24 9.22
N TRP A 39 6.52 -5.32 10.54
CA TRP A 39 7.64 -4.72 11.26
C TRP A 39 8.22 -5.72 12.26
N ARG A 40 9.46 -5.48 12.70
CA ARG A 40 10.14 -6.31 13.69
C ARG A 40 10.65 -5.44 14.83
N GLU A 41 10.45 -5.89 16.06
CA GLU A 41 10.94 -5.19 17.25
C GLU A 41 12.46 -5.29 17.42
N GLY A 42 13.08 -6.34 16.88
CA GLY A 42 14.53 -6.56 17.01
C GLY A 42 15.07 -7.63 16.06
N PRO A 43 16.40 -7.89 16.09
CA PRO A 43 17.08 -8.75 15.12
C PRO A 43 16.56 -10.20 15.08
N ASN A 44 16.06 -10.71 16.21
CA ASN A 44 15.64 -12.11 16.38
C ASN A 44 14.14 -12.27 16.68
N LYS A 45 13.34 -11.23 16.50
CA LYS A 45 11.89 -11.28 16.75
C LYS A 45 11.14 -11.56 15.45
N PRO A 46 10.03 -12.32 15.49
CA PRO A 46 9.21 -12.56 14.31
C PRO A 46 8.60 -11.26 13.80
N TYR A 47 8.26 -11.22 12.52
CA TYR A 47 7.53 -10.09 11.94
C TYR A 47 6.12 -10.02 12.53
N VAL A 48 5.78 -8.84 13.04
CA VAL A 48 4.42 -8.49 13.42
C VAL A 48 3.77 -7.80 12.24
N TRP A 49 2.62 -8.31 11.83
CA TRP A 49 1.89 -7.79 10.68
C TRP A 49 0.75 -6.90 11.13
N GLN A 50 0.54 -5.82 10.40
CA GLN A 50 -0.62 -4.95 10.49
C GLN A 50 -1.50 -5.21 9.27
N THR A 51 -2.80 -5.25 9.49
CA THR A 51 -3.77 -5.49 8.43
C THR A 51 -3.93 -4.26 7.52
N TYR A 52 -4.52 -4.48 6.34
CA TYR A 52 -4.85 -3.38 5.42
C TYR A 52 -5.77 -2.33 6.06
N ASN A 53 -6.79 -2.75 6.83
CA ASN A 53 -7.70 -1.81 7.48
C ASN A 53 -7.04 -1.00 8.58
N GLU A 54 -6.21 -1.63 9.42
CA GLU A 54 -5.45 -0.91 10.46
C GLU A 54 -4.49 0.12 9.86
N THR A 55 -3.82 -0.27 8.78
CA THR A 55 -2.90 0.63 8.06
C THR A 55 -3.64 1.79 7.43
N LEU A 56 -4.79 1.54 6.80
CA LEU A 56 -5.65 2.57 6.22
C LEU A 56 -6.16 3.56 7.27
N LEU A 57 -6.60 3.06 8.44
CA LEU A 57 -7.07 3.91 9.53
C LEU A 57 -5.96 4.83 10.04
N ARG A 58 -4.76 4.28 10.26
CA ARG A 58 -3.59 5.07 10.69
C ARG A 58 -3.20 6.13 9.67
N ALA A 59 -3.16 5.77 8.37
CA ALA A 59 -2.85 6.70 7.30
C ALA A 59 -3.88 7.85 7.22
N LYS A 60 -5.17 7.54 7.38
CA LYS A 60 -6.24 8.54 7.43
C LYS A 60 -6.07 9.49 8.61
N ASN A 61 -5.88 8.96 9.82
CA ASN A 61 -5.72 9.79 11.03
C ASN A 61 -4.49 10.69 10.93
N PHE A 62 -3.38 10.16 10.42
CA PHE A 62 -2.17 10.94 10.18
C PHE A 62 -2.42 12.06 9.16
N GLY A 63 -3.05 11.75 8.02
CA GLY A 63 -3.39 12.76 7.01
C GLY A 63 -4.34 13.84 7.50
N SER A 64 -5.36 13.48 8.29
CA SER A 64 -6.28 14.44 8.90
C SER A 64 -5.59 15.39 9.88
N GLY A 65 -4.50 14.94 10.55
CA GLY A 65 -3.72 15.81 11.43
C GLY A 65 -2.81 16.80 10.70
N LEU A 66 -2.52 16.58 9.41
CA LEU A 66 -1.70 17.48 8.59
C LEU A 66 -2.51 18.58 7.89
N ILE A 67 -3.83 18.42 7.79
CA ILE A 67 -4.73 19.42 7.25
C ILE A 67 -5.18 20.29 8.43
N CYS A 68 -4.49 21.43 8.61
CA CYS A 68 -4.88 22.49 9.54
C CYS A 68 -5.91 23.45 8.95
#